data_AF-A0A822DDL3-F1
#
_entry.id   AF-A0A822DDL3-F1
#
_cell.length_a   1.000
_cell.length_b   1.000
_cell.length_c   1.000
_cell.angle_alpha   90.00
_cell.angle_beta   90.00
_cell.angle_gamma   90.00
#
_symmetry.space_group_name_H-M   'P 1'
#
loop_
_entity.id
_entity.type
_entity.pdbx_description
1 polymer ?
#
loop_
_entity_poly.entity_id
_entity_poly.type
_entity_poly.pdbx_seq_one_letter_code
_entity_poly.pdbx_strand_id
1 'polypeptide(L)' 'KRLTMYQMEQFLPHLPHLKHFVFQAYATAEICDGYRWQLLTSSLITFNFKFHASLVLSEQTLDSFRSTFWLEEKR' A
#
# COMPACT_ATOMS: atom_id res chain seq x y z
N LYS A 1 -16.26 0.29 9.04
CA LYS A 1 -15.13 0.83 9.83
C LYS A 1 -14.00 1.14 8.86
N ARG A 2 -13.46 2.36 8.87
CA ARG A 2 -12.36 2.76 7.99
C ARG A 2 -11.08 2.13 8.51
N LEU A 3 -10.38 1.37 7.68
CA LEU A 3 -9.06 0.87 8.02
C LEU A 3 -8.08 2.06 7.96
N THR A 4 -7.14 2.14 8.89
CA THR A 4 -6.08 3.17 8.91
C THR A 4 -4.72 2.55 8.67
N MET A 5 -3.73 3.36 8.29
CA MET A 5 -2.39 2.83 8.07
C MET A 5 -1.76 2.33 9.38
N TYR A 6 -2.07 3.00 10.49
CA TYR A 6 -1.69 2.54 11.82
C TYR A 6 -2.17 1.12 12.14
N GLN A 7 -3.40 0.77 11.75
CA GLN A 7 -3.92 -0.58 11.97
C GLN A 7 -3.14 -1.63 11.16
N MET A 8 -2.69 -1.28 9.95
CA MET A 8 -1.87 -2.16 9.13
C MET A 8 -0.48 -2.36 9.73
N GLU A 9 0.12 -1.31 10.28
CA GLU A 9 1.40 -1.38 11.00
C GLU A 9 1.33 -2.25 12.25
N GLN A 10 0.19 -2.27 12.93
CA GLN A 10 -0.01 -3.19 14.06
C GLN A 10 -0.28 -4.62 13.59
N PHE A 11 -0.97 -4.82 12.47
CA PHE A 11 -1.46 -6.13 12.07
C PHE A 11 -0.42 -6.97 11.31
N LEU A 12 0.23 -6.41 10.29
CA LEU A 12 1.11 -7.15 9.38
C LEU A 12 2.33 -7.79 10.06
N PRO A 13 3.02 -7.14 11.03
CA PRO A 13 4.15 -7.76 11.71
C PRO A 13 3.79 -9.03 12.48
N HIS A 14 2.52 -9.21 12.85
CA HIS A 14 2.05 -10.40 13.56
C HIS A 14 1.74 -11.59 12.64
N LEU A 15 2.00 -11.46 11.34
CA LEU A 15 1.81 -12.51 10.35
C LEU A 15 3.14 -12.92 9.69
N PRO A 16 4.10 -13.48 10.44
CA PRO A 16 5.46 -13.75 9.96
C PRO A 16 5.53 -14.80 8.84
N HIS A 17 4.46 -15.58 8.65
CA HIS A 17 4.36 -16.58 7.58
C HIS A 17 3.52 -16.11 6.39
N LEU A 18 3.00 -14.89 6.42
CA LEU A 18 2.30 -14.32 5.29
C LEU A 18 3.32 -14.06 4.17
N LYS A 19 3.12 -14.72 3.03
CA LYS A 19 3.98 -14.57 1.86
C LYS A 19 3.33 -13.74 0.75
N HIS A 20 2.00 -13.77 0.70
CA HIS A 20 1.21 -13.09 -0.33
C HIS A 20 0.11 -12.29 0.34
N PHE A 21 0.01 -11.01 0.00
CA PHE A 21 -1.00 -10.13 0.55
C PHE A 21 -1.65 -9.31 -0.56
N VAL A 22 -2.98 -9.34 -0.60
CA VAL A 22 -3.78 -8.50 -1.49
C VAL A 22 -4.58 -7.56 -0.61
N PHE A 23 -4.33 -6.27 -0.74
CA PHE A 23 -5.04 -5.25 0.01
C PHE A 23 -5.98 -4.50 -0.91
N GLN A 24 -7.30 -4.62 -0.65
CA GLN A 24 -8.34 -3.92 -1.40
C GLN A 24 -9.10 -2.95 -0.50
N ALA A 25 -8.99 -1.65 -0.78
CA ALA A 25 -9.60 -0.61 0.06
C ALA A 25 -10.10 0.60 -0.73
N TYR A 26 -11.07 1.32 -0.16
CA TYR A 26 -11.36 2.70 -0.55
C TYR A 26 -10.29 3.58 0.09
N ALA A 27 -9.27 3.94 -0.69
CA ALA A 27 -8.07 4.52 -0.12
C ALA A 27 -8.26 5.99 0.23
N THR A 28 -7.72 6.33 1.40
CA THR A 28 -7.46 7.70 1.82
C THR A 28 -6.01 8.04 1.51
N ALA A 29 -5.70 9.34 1.50
CA ALA A 29 -4.30 9.79 1.42
C ALA A 29 -3.40 9.12 2.48
N GLU A 30 -3.93 8.81 3.66
CA GLU A 30 -3.20 8.14 4.74
C GLU A 30 -2.78 6.70 4.37
N ILE A 31 -3.63 5.96 3.66
CA ILE A 31 -3.35 4.59 3.23
C ILE A 31 -2.54 4.57 1.93
N CYS A 32 -2.62 5.61 1.11
CA CYS A 32 -1.77 5.78 -0.06
C CYS A 32 -0.37 6.28 0.36
N ASP A 33 0.40 5.49 1.09
CA ASP A 33 1.79 5.83 1.43
C ASP A 33 2.72 4.72 0.94
N GLY A 34 3.30 4.93 -0.24
CA GLY A 34 4.15 3.93 -0.89
C GLY A 34 5.39 3.58 -0.08
N TYR A 35 5.95 4.52 0.68
CA TYR A 35 7.13 4.31 1.51
C TYR A 35 6.79 3.41 2.71
N ARG A 36 5.71 3.71 3.43
CA ARG A 36 5.28 2.90 4.57
C ARG A 36 4.87 1.48 4.14
N TRP A 37 4.18 1.35 3.00
CA TRP A 37 3.88 0.02 2.45
C TRP A 37 5.14 -0.76 2.12
N GLN A 38 6.11 -0.14 1.44
CA GLN A 38 7.38 -0.79 1.12
C GLN A 38 8.08 -1.35 2.38
N LEU A 39 8.06 -0.62 3.49
CA LEU A 39 8.60 -1.12 4.76
C LEU A 39 7.80 -2.30 5.31
N LEU A 40 6.47 -2.17 5.37
CA LEU A 40 5.58 -3.19 5.96
C LEU A 40 5.53 -4.48 5.16
N THR A 41 5.70 -4.40 3.84
CA THR A 41 5.57 -5.56 2.94
C THR A 41 6.90 -6.09 2.46
N SER A 42 8.02 -5.60 3.01
CA SER A 42 9.38 -6.01 2.66
C SER A 42 9.64 -7.52 2.85
N SER A 43 8.90 -8.17 3.76
CA SER A 43 8.98 -9.60 4.01
C SER A 43 8.07 -10.45 3.12
N LEU A 44 7.19 -9.81 2.34
CA LEU A 44 6.25 -10.51 1.45
C LEU A 44 6.93 -10.84 0.13
N ILE A 45 6.61 -12.01 -0.42
CA ILE A 45 6.98 -12.39 -1.79
C ILE A 45 6.12 -11.62 -2.79
N THR A 46 4.85 -11.41 -2.46
CA THR A 46 3.92 -10.68 -3.33
C THR A 46 3.04 -9.74 -2.50
N PHE A 47 3.00 -8.48 -2.90
CA PHE A 47 2.08 -7.50 -2.35
C PHE A 47 1.32 -6.80 -3.48
N ASN A 48 -0.01 -6.93 -3.49
CA ASN A 48 -0.88 -6.30 -4.46
C ASN A 48 -1.77 -5.29 -3.76
N PHE A 49 -1.53 -4.00 -3.99
CA PHE A 49 -2.38 -2.95 -3.47
C PHE A 49 -3.39 -2.49 -4.52
N LYS A 50 -4.68 -2.75 -4.26
CA LYS A 50 -5.80 -2.33 -5.09
C LYS A 50 -6.58 -1.27 -4.35
N PHE A 51 -6.54 -0.03 -4.83
CA PHE A 51 -7.33 1.03 -4.22
C PHE A 51 -8.42 1.54 -5.14
N HIS A 52 -9.57 1.83 -4.53
CA HIS A 52 -10.65 2.60 -5.13
C HIS A 52 -10.52 4.03 -4.63
N ALA A 53 -10.04 4.94 -5.47
CA ALA A 53 -10.01 6.35 -5.14
C ALA A 53 -11.38 6.97 -5.48
N SER A 54 -12.11 7.45 -4.47
CA SER A 54 -13.26 8.33 -4.70
C SER A 54 -12.84 9.78 -4.98
N LEU A 55 -11.55 10.06 -4.83
CA LEU A 55 -10.93 11.36 -5.07
C LEU A 55 -10.39 11.39 -6.50
N VAL A 56 -10.64 12.48 -7.21
CA VAL A 56 -9.90 12.81 -8.43
C VAL A 56 -8.48 13.15 -7.99
N LEU A 57 -7.62 12.13 -7.92
CA LEU A 57 -6.21 12.31 -7.62
C LEU A 57 -5.53 12.81 -8.90
N SER A 58 -4.80 13.92 -8.82
CA SER A 58 -3.97 14.34 -9.94
C SER A 58 -2.86 13.30 -10.17
N GLU A 59 -2.33 13.22 -11.39
CA GLU A 59 -1.18 12.34 -11.69
C GLU A 59 0.00 12.60 -10.76
N GLN A 60 0.24 13.86 -10.38
CA GLN A 60 1.28 14.25 -9.43
C GLN A 60 1.05 13.66 -8.04
N THR A 61 -0.19 13.61 -7.57
CA THR A 61 -0.52 12.96 -6.29
C THR A 61 -0.32 11.44 -6.40
N LEU A 62 -0.70 10.83 -7.52
CA LEU A 62 -0.46 9.41 -7.75
C LEU A 62 1.04 9.08 -7.80
N ASP A 63 1.84 9.93 -8.43
CA ASP A 63 3.30 9.77 -8.50
C ASP A 63 3.98 9.94 -7.14
N SER A 64 3.45 10.80 -6.27
CA SER A 64 3.94 10.91 -4.89
C SER A 64 3.75 9.63 -4.06
N PHE A 65 2.81 8.76 -4.47
CA PHE A 65 2.58 7.47 -3.84
C PHE A 65 3.43 6.34 -4.44
N ARG A 66 4.03 6.57 -5.61
CA ARG A 66 4.89 5.60 -6.29
C ARG A 66 6.33 5.78 -5.80
N SER A 67 6.75 4.98 -4.81
CA SER A 67 8.18 4.78 -4.60
C SER A 67 8.80 4.05 -5.79
N THR A 68 10.14 4.01 -5.90
CA THR A 68 10.84 3.28 -6.97
C THR A 68 10.35 1.84 -7.11
N PHE A 69 10.00 1.22 -5.98
CA PHE A 69 9.36 -0.10 -5.90
C PHE A 69 8.11 -0.24 -6.79
N TRP A 70 7.29 0.80 -6.90
CA TRP A 70 6.05 0.81 -7.70
C TRP A 70 6.26 1.25 -9.15
N LEU A 71 7.39 1.88 -9.46
CA LEU A 71 7.71 2.37 -10.80
C LEU A 71 8.41 1.32 -11.67
N GLU A 72 9.17 0.41 -11.06
CA GLU A 72 9.91 -0.62 -11.78
C GLU A 72 9.02 -1.69 -12.41
N GLU A 73 7.82 -1.95 -11.86
CA GLU A 73 6.86 -2.90 -12.43
C GLU A 73 6.21 -2.42 -13.76
N LYS A 74 6.37 -1.14 -14.12
CA LYS A 74 5.87 -0.56 -15.38
C LYS A 74 6.86 -0.61 -16.54
N ARG A 75 8.09 -1.11 -16.33
CA ARG A 75 9.11 -1.22 -17.38
C ARG A 75 9.08 -2.55 -18.10
#